data_AF-A0A6A6D986-F1
#
_entry.id   AF-A0A6A6D986-F1
#
_cell.length_a   1.000
_cell.length_b   1.000
_cell.length_c   1.000
_cell.angle_alpha   90.00
_cell.angle_beta   90.00
_cell.angle_gamma   90.00
#
_symmetry.space_group_name_H-M   'P 1'
#
loop_
_entity.id
_entity.type
_entity.pdbx_description
1 polymer ?
#
loop_
_entity_poly.entity_id
_entity_poly.type
_entity_poly.pdbx_seq_one_letter_code
_entity_poly.pdbx_strand_id
1 'polypeptide(L)'
;IRCTLVCAKPWQSQSRYECLSYCWGDASQTEKISLRTCIGPEMSAYYPFNVTTNLRNALRQLRDTHASRWLWIDAVCTYSDRSSIKNLRNLR
;
A
#
# COMPACT_ATOMS: atom_id res chain seq x y z
N ILE A 1 9.87 5.02 -6.47
CA ILE A 1 9.79 3.91 -5.50
C ILE A 1 8.92 2.83 -6.13
N ARG A 2 9.36 1.58 -6.10
CA ARG A 2 8.58 0.42 -6.58
C ARG A 2 8.15 -0.39 -5.37
N CYS A 3 6.87 -0.73 -5.30
CA CYS A 3 6.28 -1.50 -4.20
C CYS A 3 5.44 -2.64 -4.77
N THR A 4 5.34 -3.74 -4.03
CA THR A 4 4.41 -4.84 -4.35
C THR A 4 3.43 -4.99 -3.20
N LEU A 5 2.14 -4.81 -3.50
CA LEU A 5 1.05 -5.07 -2.58
C LEU A 5 0.70 -6.55 -2.64
N VAL A 6 0.67 -7.20 -1.48
CA VAL A 6 0.28 -8.60 -1.36
C VAL A 6 -0.82 -8.79 -0.34
N CYS A 7 -1.70 -9.77 -0.57
CA CYS A 7 -2.58 -10.27 0.47
C CYS A 7 -1.79 -11.21 1.37
N ALA A 8 -1.24 -10.66 2.46
CA ALA A 8 -0.54 -11.45 3.46
C ALA A 8 -1.52 -11.98 4.52
N LYS A 9 -1.29 -13.22 4.97
CA LYS A 9 -1.88 -13.77 6.19
C LYS A 9 -0.75 -13.88 7.22
N PRO A 10 -0.41 -12.79 7.93
CA PRO A 10 0.77 -12.74 8.80
C PRO A 10 0.75 -13.75 9.95
N TRP A 11 -0.41 -14.32 10.28
CA TRP A 11 -0.52 -15.43 11.24
C TRP A 11 -0.20 -16.80 10.64
N GLN A 12 -0.17 -16.94 9.32
CA GLN A 12 0.15 -18.20 8.62
C GLN A 12 1.61 -18.28 8.18
N SER A 13 2.24 -17.14 7.87
CA SER A 13 3.67 -17.06 7.59
C SER A 13 4.33 -16.26 8.71
N GLN A 14 5.42 -16.76 9.29
CA GLN A 14 6.28 -16.01 10.23
C GLN A 14 7.04 -14.85 9.54
N SER A 15 6.37 -14.14 8.62
CA SER A 15 6.92 -12.99 7.93
C SER A 15 7.09 -11.88 8.95
N ARG A 16 8.33 -11.43 9.15
CA ARG A 16 8.59 -10.20 9.91
C ARG A 16 8.08 -9.03 9.08
N TYR A 17 7.11 -8.30 9.61
CA TYR A 17 6.62 -7.06 9.04
C TYR A 17 6.69 -5.95 10.09
N GLU A 18 6.89 -4.72 9.61
CA GLU A 18 6.84 -3.53 10.44
C GLU A 18 5.52 -2.81 10.18
N CYS A 19 4.84 -2.40 11.25
CA CYS A 19 3.62 -1.59 11.16
C CYS A 19 4.00 -0.12 11.08
N LEU A 20 3.49 0.57 10.07
CA LEU A 20 3.53 2.02 9.95
C LEU A 20 2.09 2.54 9.99
N SER A 21 1.64 3.01 11.15
CA SER A 21 0.43 3.81 11.25
C SER A 21 0.81 5.29 11.11
N TYR A 22 0.29 5.96 10.09
CA TYR A 22 0.80 7.27 9.68
C TYR A 22 -0.31 8.32 9.53
N CYS A 23 -0.25 9.39 10.33
CA CYS A 23 -1.28 10.46 10.36
C CYS A 23 -0.79 11.87 10.02
N TRP A 24 0.42 12.08 9.50
CA TRP A 24 1.02 13.43 9.48
C TRP A 24 1.24 13.95 8.06
N GLY A 25 0.47 14.94 7.61
CA GLY A 25 0.71 15.62 6.34
C GLY A 25 -0.56 16.12 5.65
N ASP A 26 -0.37 16.95 4.64
CA ASP A 26 -1.45 17.46 3.80
C ASP A 26 -1.90 16.39 2.80
N ALA A 27 -3.15 15.94 2.91
CA ALA A 27 -3.74 14.93 2.03
C ALA A 27 -3.91 15.42 0.58
N SER A 28 -3.88 16.74 0.35
CA SER A 28 -3.90 17.32 -1.00
C SER A 28 -2.56 17.17 -1.72
N GLN A 29 -1.46 17.01 -0.99
CA GLN A 29 -0.13 16.85 -1.54
C GLN A 29 0.19 15.38 -1.76
N THR A 30 0.03 14.94 -3.01
CA THR A 30 0.27 13.56 -3.41
C THR A 30 1.39 13.44 -4.44
N GLU A 31 2.12 12.33 -4.36
CA GLU A 31 3.16 11.92 -5.30
C GLU A 31 2.92 10.50 -5.78
N LYS A 32 3.35 10.21 -7.02
CA LYS A 32 3.19 8.89 -7.66
C LYS A 32 4.29 7.91 -7.25
N ILE A 33 3.90 6.73 -6.79
CA ILE A 33 4.76 5.54 -6.70
C ILE A 33 4.35 4.50 -7.75
N SER A 34 5.25 3.55 -8.04
CA SER A 34 4.95 2.42 -8.91
C SER A 34 4.53 1.24 -8.05
N LEU A 35 3.28 0.81 -8.16
CA LEU A 35 2.71 -0.29 -7.38
C LEU A 35 2.44 -1.48 -8.29
N ARG A 36 2.72 -2.69 -7.82
CA ARG A 36 2.22 -3.94 -8.43
C ARG A 36 1.34 -4.64 -7.40
N THR A 37 0.27 -5.28 -7.82
CA THR A 37 -0.59 -6.10 -6.96
C THR A 37 -0.43 -7.58 -7.29
N CYS A 38 -0.66 -8.48 -6.33
CA CYS A 38 -0.77 -9.91 -6.60
C CYS A 38 -2.21 -10.37 -6.88
N ILE A 39 -3.16 -9.45 -6.90
CA ILE A 39 -4.59 -9.71 -7.14
C ILE A 39 -5.15 -8.73 -8.18
N GLY A 40 -6.09 -9.20 -9.00
CA GLY A 40 -6.79 -8.37 -9.98
C GLY A 40 -6.06 -8.19 -11.32
N PRO A 41 -6.61 -7.35 -12.22
CA PRO A 41 -6.13 -7.20 -13.59
C PRO A 41 -4.73 -6.57 -13.70
N GLU A 42 -4.32 -5.80 -12.69
CA GLU A 42 -3.04 -5.09 -12.63
C GLU A 42 -1.87 -5.97 -12.11
N MET A 43 -2.02 -7.30 -12.15
CA MET A 43 -1.01 -8.24 -11.64
C MET A 43 0.22 -8.36 -12.56
N SER A 44 0.06 -8.07 -13.84
CA SER A 44 1.10 -8.26 -14.87
C SER A 44 2.11 -7.11 -14.96
N ALA A 45 1.80 -5.92 -14.39
CA ALA A 45 2.64 -4.73 -14.54
C ALA A 45 2.62 -3.82 -13.30
N TYR A 46 3.59 -2.92 -13.24
CA TYR A 46 3.55 -1.80 -12.30
C TYR A 46 2.63 -0.70 -12.84
N TYR A 47 1.75 -0.17 -11.99
CA TYR A 47 0.88 0.96 -12.30
C TYR A 47 1.17 2.14 -11.36
N PRO A 48 0.90 3.39 -11.79
CA PRO A 48 1.06 4.56 -10.94
C PRO A 48 0.00 4.58 -9.83
N PHE A 49 0.43 4.78 -8.59
CA PHE A 49 -0.43 4.92 -7.42
C PHE A 49 -0.06 6.19 -6.64
N ASN A 50 -1.07 7.00 -6.30
CA ASN A 50 -0.86 8.24 -5.56
C ASN A 50 -0.79 7.95 -4.06
N VAL A 51 0.27 8.45 -3.42
CA VAL A 51 0.44 8.47 -1.97
C VAL A 51 0.72 9.89 -1.53
N THR A 52 0.54 10.21 -0.25
CA THR A 52 0.97 11.52 0.25
C THR A 52 2.49 11.68 0.11
N THR A 53 2.95 12.92 -0.08
CA THR A 53 4.39 13.26 -0.13
C THR A 53 5.15 12.68 1.06
N ASN A 54 4.55 12.78 2.24
CA ASN A 54 5.17 12.28 3.46
C ASN A 54 5.26 10.76 3.50
N LEU A 55 4.22 10.04 3.06
CA LEU A 55 4.27 8.59 2.95
C LEU A 55 5.36 8.15 1.97
N ARG A 56 5.52 8.84 0.84
CA ARG A 56 6.62 8.58 -0.08
C ARG A 56 7.99 8.78 0.56
N ASN A 57 8.16 9.83 1.36
CA ASN A 57 9.40 10.10 2.07
C ASN A 57 9.68 9.05 3.16
N ALA A 58 8.65 8.65 3.91
CA ALA A 58 8.75 7.54 4.87
C ALA A 58 9.16 6.24 4.16
N LEU A 59 8.51 5.89 3.05
CA LEU A 59 8.87 4.73 2.23
C LEU A 59 10.31 4.80 1.71
N ARG A 60 10.85 5.99 1.42
CA ARG A 60 12.26 6.18 1.03
C ARG A 60 13.21 5.91 2.18
N GLN A 61 12.89 6.39 3.38
CA GLN A 61 13.73 6.25 4.57
C GLN A 61 13.70 4.83 5.15
N LEU A 62 12.53 4.18 5.12
CA LEU A 62 12.35 2.78 5.53
C LEU A 62 12.90 1.79 4.51
N ARG A 63 13.21 2.23 3.29
CA ARG A 63 13.78 1.36 2.27
C ARG A 63 15.22 1.04 2.62
N ASP A 64 15.45 -0.21 2.94
CA ASP A 64 16.78 -0.80 3.03
C ASP A 64 17.32 -1.10 1.62
N THR A 65 18.59 -0.80 1.38
CA THR A 65 19.25 -1.05 0.09
C THR A 65 19.62 -2.52 -0.10
N HIS A 66 19.68 -3.31 0.98
CA HIS A 66 20.16 -4.68 0.96
C HIS A 66 19.05 -5.72 1.11
N ALA A 67 17.86 -5.34 1.60
CA ALA A 67 16.75 -6.26 1.80
C ALA A 67 15.38 -5.63 1.50
N SER A 68 14.50 -6.42 0.89
CA SER A 68 13.08 -6.08 0.77
C SER A 68 12.40 -6.19 2.15
N ARG A 69 11.68 -5.15 2.56
CA ARG A 69 10.92 -5.12 3.81
C ARG A 69 9.42 -5.28 3.58
N TRP A 70 8.76 -6.02 4.46
CA TRP A 70 7.31 -6.09 4.53
C TRP A 70 6.80 -4.97 5.45
N LEU A 71 6.01 -4.07 4.90
CA LEU A 71 5.40 -2.98 5.65
C LEU A 71 3.88 -3.14 5.62
N TRP A 72 3.25 -3.07 6.78
CA TRP A 72 1.82 -2.88 6.89
C TRP A 72 1.55 -1.40 7.10
N ILE A 73 0.86 -0.76 6.16
CA ILE A 73 0.64 0.69 6.17
C ILE A 73 -0.86 0.94 6.17
N ASP A 74 -1.39 1.51 7.24
CA ASP A 74 -2.83 1.77 7.38
C ASP A 74 -3.40 2.56 6.20
N ALA A 75 -2.74 3.64 5.76
CA ALA A 75 -3.17 4.48 4.64
C ALA A 75 -3.28 3.75 3.28
N VAL A 76 -2.61 2.61 3.12
CA VAL A 76 -2.65 1.79 1.88
C VAL A 76 -3.53 0.56 2.08
N CYS A 77 -3.42 -0.11 3.23
CA CYS A 77 -4.11 -1.36 3.57
C CYS A 77 -5.55 -1.16 4.07
N THR A 78 -5.96 0.04 4.51
CA THR A 78 -7.38 0.34 4.76
C THR A 78 -8.18 0.52 3.47
N TYR A 79 -7.53 0.75 2.33
CA TYR A 79 -8.20 0.87 1.04
C TYR A 79 -8.57 -0.50 0.43
N SER A 80 -8.17 -1.61 1.06
CA SER A 80 -8.33 -2.96 0.53
C SER A 80 -9.77 -3.49 0.53
N ASP A 81 -10.74 -2.76 1.10
CA ASP A 81 -12.17 -3.13 0.99
C ASP A 81 -12.96 -2.27 -0.02
N ARG A 82 -12.41 -1.17 -0.56
CA ARG A 82 -13.18 -0.32 -1.50
C ARG A 82 -13.28 -0.87 -2.91
N SER A 83 -12.45 -1.84 -3.30
CA SER A 83 -12.67 -2.62 -4.53
C SER A 83 -13.79 -3.65 -4.40
N SER A 84 -14.22 -4.00 -3.18
CA SER A 84 -15.46 -4.75 -2.89
C SER A 84 -16.69 -3.82 -2.87
N ILE A 85 -16.51 -2.51 -2.64
CA ILE A 85 -17.59 -1.52 -2.51
C ILE A 85 -17.91 -0.81 -3.85
N LYS A 86 -17.57 -1.39 -4.99
CA LYS A 86 -18.21 -0.97 -6.26
C LYS A 86 -19.68 -1.40 -6.37
N ASN A 87 -20.16 -2.26 -5.47
CA ASN A 87 -21.55 -2.78 -5.48
C ASN A 87 -22.44 -2.40 -4.29
N LEU A 88 -22.05 -1.50 -3.37
CA LEU A 88 -22.96 -0.99 -2.32
C LEU A 88 -23.47 0.42 -2.63
N ARG A 89 -23.87 0.68 -3.90
CA ARG A 89 -24.63 1.89 -4.25
C ARG A 89 -26.14 1.76 -4.09
N ASN A 90 -26.66 0.62 -3.61
CA ASN A 90 -28.10 0.40 -3.44
C ASN A 90 -28.45 -0.27 -2.11
N LEU A 91 -28.18 0.38 -0.98
CA LEU A 91 -28.95 0.13 0.25
C LEU A 91 -29.46 1.48 0.74
N ARG A 92 -30.64 1.82 0.21
CA ARG A 92 -31.58 2.76 0.79
C ARG A 92 -32.59 1.94 1.58
#